data_AF-A0A1A2FQ17-F1
#
_entry.id   AF-A0A1A2FQ17-F1
#
_cell.length_a   1.000
_cell.length_b   1.000
_cell.length_c   1.000
_cell.angle_alpha   90.00
_cell.angle_beta   90.00
_cell.angle_gamma   90.00
#
_symmetry.space_group_name_H-M   'P 1'
#
loop_
_entity.id
_entity.type
_entity.pdbx_description
1 polymer ?
#
loop_
_entity_poly.entity_id
_entity_poly.type
_entity_poly.pdbx_seq_one_letter_code
_entity_poly.pdbx_strand_id
1 'polypeptide(L)' 'MALLQLVTRQFHIEDRARGRVIASGEIDAEGLVVWDETEASVSEQLSDLAEEIQHHIAAGHSGGQLRPPLEWFEL' A
#
# COMPACT_ATOMS: atom_id res chain seq x y z
N MET A 1 -13.40 25.31 -19.55
CA MET A 1 -12.34 24.31 -19.75
C MET A 1 -12.92 22.96 -19.42
N ALA A 2 -13.00 22.06 -20.39
CA ALA A 2 -13.51 20.71 -20.15
C ALA A 2 -12.44 19.92 -19.39
N LEU A 3 -12.80 19.39 -18.22
CA LEU A 3 -12.00 18.39 -17.53
C LEU A 3 -12.04 17.15 -18.43
N LEU A 4 -10.95 16.85 -19.14
CA LEU A 4 -10.76 15.53 -19.73
C LEU A 4 -10.79 14.57 -18.54
N GLN A 5 -11.89 13.82 -18.38
CA GLN A 5 -11.91 12.69 -17.46
C GLN A 5 -10.80 11.77 -17.91
N LEU A 6 -9.72 11.69 -17.14
CA LEU A 6 -8.64 10.74 -17.38
C LEU A 6 -9.29 9.37 -17.28
N VAL A 7 -9.56 8.73 -18.42
CA VAL A 7 -10.20 7.42 -18.46
C VAL A 7 -9.13 6.41 -18.08
N THR A 8 -9.08 6.03 -16.81
CA THR A 8 -8.25 4.91 -16.35
C THR A 8 -9.02 3.60 -16.43
N ARG A 9 -8.31 2.49 -16.60
CA ARG A 9 -8.85 1.13 -16.56
C ARG A 9 -8.09 0.32 -15.52
N GLN A 10 -8.82 -0.47 -14.74
CA GLN A 10 -8.21 -1.37 -13.77
C GLN A 10 -7.72 -2.65 -14.44
N PHE A 11 -6.63 -3.20 -13.92
CA PHE A 11 -6.12 -4.53 -14.26
C PHE A 11 -5.80 -5.34 -13.01
N HIS A 12 -5.78 -6.66 -13.17
CA HIS A 12 -5.21 -7.59 -12.19
C HIS A 12 -4.44 -8.69 -12.93
N ILE A 13 -3.34 -9.14 -12.33
CA ILE A 13 -2.50 -10.24 -12.81
C ILE A 13 -2.62 -11.37 -11.80
N GLU A 14 -2.99 -12.55 -12.29
CA GLU A 14 -3.16 -13.75 -11.47
C GLU A 14 -2.05 -14.76 -11.74
N ASP A 15 -1.48 -15.29 -10.66
CA ASP A 15 -0.71 -16.53 -10.70
C ASP A 15 -1.69 -17.70 -10.72
N ARG A 16 -1.96 -18.22 -11.93
CA ARG A 16 -2.87 -19.37 -12.10
C ARG A 16 -2.38 -20.66 -11.44
N ALA A 17 -1.08 -20.84 -11.25
CA ALA A 17 -0.55 -22.03 -10.59
C ALA A 17 -0.85 -22.00 -9.08
N ARG A 18 -0.88 -20.80 -8.50
CA ARG A 18 -1.15 -20.58 -7.07
C ARG A 18 -2.58 -20.12 -6.77
N GLY A 19 -3.36 -19.78 -7.78
CA GLY A 19 -4.75 -19.34 -7.67
C GLY A 19 -4.92 -18.01 -6.94
N ARG A 20 -3.97 -17.07 -7.09
CA ARG A 20 -4.01 -15.77 -6.40
C ARG A 20 -3.60 -14.60 -7.30
N VAL A 21 -4.09 -13.40 -6.97
CA VAL A 21 -3.67 -12.14 -7.60
C VAL A 21 -2.28 -11.77 -7.06
N ILE A 22 -1.36 -11.44 -7.96
CA ILE A 22 0.02 -11.05 -7.63
C ILE A 22 0.32 -9.58 -7.96
N ALA A 23 -0.54 -8.95 -8.77
CA ALA A 23 -0.51 -7.52 -9.03
C ALA A 23 -1.91 -7.01 -9.39
N SER A 24 -2.22 -5.79 -8.99
CA SER A 24 -3.38 -5.02 -9.42
C SER A 24 -2.94 -3.60 -9.74
N GLY A 25 -3.67 -2.89 -10.60
CA GLY A 25 -3.28 -1.54 -10.94
C GLY A 25 -4.25 -0.81 -11.84
N GLU A 26 -3.84 0.38 -12.26
CA GLU A 26 -4.55 1.22 -13.21
C GLU A 26 -3.66 1.57 -14.40
N ILE A 27 -4.24 1.50 -15.60
CA ILE A 27 -3.64 1.99 -16.84
C ILE A 27 -4.42 3.17 -17.40
N ASP A 28 -3.73 4.10 -18.08
CA ASP A 28 -4.35 5.20 -18.80
C ASP A 28 -4.93 4.76 -20.17
N ALA A 29 -5.41 5.73 -20.95
CA ALA A 29 -6.02 5.50 -22.25
C ALA A 29 -5.00 5.02 -23.31
N GLU A 30 -3.73 5.35 -23.10
CA GLU A 30 -2.57 4.95 -23.90
C GLU A 30 -2.04 3.56 -23.50
N GLY A 31 -2.57 2.99 -22.41
CA GLY A 31 -2.19 1.67 -21.90
C GLY A 31 -0.94 1.69 -21.03
N LEU A 32 -0.52 2.85 -20.53
CA LEU A 32 0.59 3.00 -19.60
C LEU A 32 0.09 2.81 -18.17
N VAL A 33 0.88 2.12 -17.35
CA VAL A 33 0.59 1.93 -15.92
C VAL A 33 0.78 3.26 -15.20
N VAL A 34 -0.27 3.72 -14.52
CA VAL A 34 -0.29 4.95 -13.72
C VAL A 34 -0.14 4.62 -12.23
N TRP A 35 -0.63 3.46 -11.82
CA TRP A 35 -0.53 2.95 -10.45
C TRP A 35 -0.53 1.43 -10.45
N ASP A 36 0.25 0.82 -9.56
CA ASP A 36 0.25 -0.62 -9.34
C ASP A 36 0.50 -0.97 -7.86
N GLU A 37 -0.18 -2.02 -7.42
CA GLU A 37 0.05 -2.75 -6.18
C GLU A 37 0.54 -4.16 -6.55
N THR A 38 1.74 -4.52 -6.09
CA THR A 38 2.31 -5.85 -6.28
C THR A 38 2.60 -6.47 -4.92
N GLU A 39 2.75 -7.79 -4.85
CA GLU A 39 3.22 -8.44 -3.61
C GLU A 39 4.52 -7.83 -3.09
N ALA A 40 5.42 -7.42 -4.00
CA ALA A 40 6.67 -6.77 -3.65
C ALA A 40 6.46 -5.35 -3.10
N SER A 41 5.65 -4.52 -3.77
CA SER A 41 5.42 -3.13 -3.31
C SER A 41 4.65 -3.06 -2.00
N VAL A 42 3.68 -3.95 -1.79
CA VAL A 42 2.98 -4.09 -0.50
C VAL A 42 3.94 -4.59 0.57
N SER A 43 4.82 -5.55 0.26
CA SER A 43 5.82 -6.05 1.20
C SER A 43 6.83 -4.98 1.60
N GLU A 44 7.24 -4.11 0.66
CA GLU A 44 8.14 -2.98 0.94
C GLU A 44 7.45 -1.96 1.87
N GLN A 45 6.23 -1.54 1.55
CA GLN A 45 5.46 -0.61 2.40
C GLN A 45 5.21 -1.17 3.81
N LEU A 46 4.93 -2.47 3.93
CA LEU A 46 4.79 -3.13 5.23
C LEU A 46 6.12 -3.21 5.98
N SER A 47 7.24 -3.36 5.26
CA SER A 47 8.57 -3.37 5.86
C SER A 47 8.96 -1.97 6.35
N ASP A 48 8.72 -0.94 5.55
CA ASP A 48 8.93 0.47 5.92
C ASP A 48 8.09 0.85 7.15
N LEU A 49 6.82 0.46 7.16
CA LEU A 49 5.94 0.67 8.31
C LEU A 49 6.45 -0.07 9.56
N ALA A 50 6.94 -1.31 9.39
CA ALA A 50 7.53 -2.06 10.50
C ALA A 50 8.81 -1.38 11.03
N GLU A 51 9.64 -0.83 10.16
CA GLU A 51 10.82 -0.04 10.54
C GLU A 51 10.42 1.25 11.29
N GLU A 52 9.39 1.96 10.82
CA GLU A 52 8.89 3.18 11.48
C GLU A 52 8.36 2.86 12.89
N ILE A 53 7.59 1.78 13.04
CA ILE A 53 7.10 1.31 14.34
C ILE A 53 8.28 0.95 15.26
N GLN A 54 9.28 0.23 14.76
CA GLN A 54 10.48 -0.11 15.53
C GLN A 54 11.24 1.14 15.97
N HIS A 55 11.41 2.12 15.08
CA HIS A 55 12.05 3.39 15.39
C HIS A 55 11.27 4.18 16.43
N HIS A 56 9.94 4.19 16.34
CA HIS A 56 9.06 4.87 17.30
C HIS A 56 9.13 4.21 18.69
N ILE A 57 9.11 2.88 18.76
CA ILE A 57 9.27 2.12 20.01
C ILE A 57 10.66 2.38 20.61
N ALA A 58 11.71 2.33 19.80
CA ALA A 58 13.08 2.58 20.24
C ALA A 58 13.29 4.03 20.74
N ALA A 59 12.67 5.01 20.08
CA ALA A 59 12.69 6.41 20.48
C ALA A 59 11.84 6.69 21.73
N GLY A 60 10.80 5.87 21.98
CA GLY A 60 9.86 5.98 23.09
C GLY A 60 10.27 5.25 24.39
N HIS A 61 11.41 4.56 24.44
CA HIS A 61 11.97 3.98 25.67
C HIS A 61 12.92 4.95 26.41
N SER A 62 12.52 6.22 26.48
CA SER A 62 12.91 7.15 27.53
C SER A 62 11.63 7.45 28.33
N GLY A 63 11.49 6.85 29.52
CA GLY A 63 10.22 6.72 30.25
C GLY A 63 9.31 7.95 30.26
N GLY A 64 8.12 7.83 29.68
CA GLY A 64 7.09 8.87 29.71
C GLY A 64 5.82 8.44 28.98
N GLN A 65 4.83 7.99 29.75
CA GLN A 65 3.41 7.78 29.43
C GLN A 65 3.00 7.79 27.94
N LEU A 66 2.83 6.59 27.39
CA LEU A 66 2.27 6.34 26.05
C LEU A 66 0.90 7.03 25.93
N ARG A 67 0.72 7.84 24.87
CA ARG A 67 -0.60 8.33 24.45
C ARG A 67 -1.50 7.14 24.09
N PRO A 68 -2.84 7.28 24.18
CA PRO A 68 -3.75 6.17 23.89
C PRO A 68 -3.50 5.60 22.47
N PRO A 69 -3.70 4.28 22.25
CA PRO A 69 -3.56 3.68 20.93
C PRO A 69 -4.46 4.37 19.91
N LEU A 70 -3.95 4.55 18.69
CA LEU A 70 -4.75 4.98 17.53
C LEU A 70 -5.82 3.91 17.25
N GLU A 71 -7.09 4.31 17.20
CA GLU A 71 -8.27 3.44 17.04
C GLU A 71 -8.41 2.77 15.66
N TRP A 72 -7.32 2.55 14.91
CA TRP A 72 -7.40 2.08 13.52
C TRP A 72 -7.31 0.57 13.34
N PHE A 73 -7.48 -0.21 14.41
CA PHE A 73 -7.64 -1.66 14.32
C PHE A 73 -9.01 -2.08 14.86
N GLU A 74 -10.02 -2.08 14.02
CA GLU A 74 -11.14 -3.01 14.17
C GLU A 74 -10.86 -4.20 13.23
N LEU A 75 -10.76 -5.39 13.84
CA LEU A 75 -10.65 -6.71 13.18
C LEU A 75 -12.02 -7.23 12.75
#